data_AF-A0A959UZR9-F1
#
_entry.id   AF-A0A959UZR9-F1
#
_cell.length_a   1.000
_cell.length_b   1.000
_cell.length_c   1.000
_cell.angle_alpha   90.00
_cell.angle_beta   90.00
_cell.angle_gamma   90.00
#
_symmetry.space_group_name_H-M   'P 1'
#
loop_
_entity.id
_entity.type
_entity.pdbx_description
1 polymer ?
#
loop_
_entity_poly.entity_id
_entity_poly.type
_entity_poly.pdbx_seq_one_letter_code
_entity_poly.pdbx_strand_id
1 'polypeptide(L)'
;FAVLAVASFGMLFRLKVNNFLLEDWPEDDPHKVDFHYFEDHFGGVRPFEMEVRVTAPGRDVWDLDVLRQTEVVQDHLEQEYGVGAVLSPVTVIKSLNQAFNGGSAEFFRIPEDSATVHRLVKRAALFAGRQGLEVLVSEDGRTARISGRMRDAGGHVHR
;
A
#
# COMPACT_ATOMS: atom_id res chain seq x y z
N PHE A 1 -21.28 -43.55 -21.66
CA PHE A 1 -21.81 -42.98 -20.40
C PHE A 1 -20.74 -42.92 -19.30
N ALA A 2 -20.13 -44.04 -18.89
CA ALA A 2 -19.13 -44.04 -17.81
C ALA A 2 -17.89 -43.16 -18.07
N VAL A 3 -17.36 -43.17 -19.30
CA VAL A 3 -16.21 -42.33 -19.70
C VAL A 3 -16.52 -40.83 -19.61
N LEU A 4 -17.72 -40.43 -20.05
CA LEU A 4 -18.19 -39.05 -19.95
C LEU A 4 -18.37 -38.64 -18.48
N ALA A 5 -18.91 -39.53 -17.65
CA ALA A 5 -19.08 -39.27 -16.22
C ALA A 5 -17.73 -39.07 -15.50
N VAL A 6 -16.74 -39.93 -15.79
CA VAL A 6 -15.39 -39.80 -15.22
C VAL A 6 -14.68 -38.53 -15.72
N ALA A 7 -14.82 -38.19 -17.00
CA ALA A 7 -14.25 -36.96 -17.56
C ALA A 7 -14.90 -35.70 -16.96
N SER A 8 -16.23 -35.65 -16.86
CA SER A 8 -16.95 -34.56 -16.22
C SER A 8 -16.59 -34.41 -14.75
N PHE A 9 -16.48 -35.53 -14.01
CA PHE A 9 -16.05 -35.53 -12.61
C PHE A 9 -14.60 -35.03 -12.46
N GLY A 10 -13.70 -35.41 -13.37
CA GLY A 10 -12.33 -34.90 -13.43
C GLY A 10 -12.24 -33.38 -13.66
N MET A 11 -13.15 -32.82 -14.47
CA MET A 11 -13.19 -31.36 -14.72
C MET A 11 -13.67 -30.55 -13.51
N LEU A 12 -14.49 -31.13 -12.62
CA LEU A 12 -14.91 -30.45 -11.39
C LEU A 12 -13.73 -30.08 -10.50
N PHE A 13 -12.66 -30.89 -10.49
CA PHE A 13 -11.43 -30.58 -9.75
C PHE A 13 -10.62 -29.42 -10.34
N ARG A 14 -10.94 -28.97 -11.56
CA ARG A 14 -10.32 -27.80 -12.21
C ARG A 14 -11.15 -26.52 -12.08
N LEU A 15 -12.32 -26.60 -11.45
CA LEU A 15 -13.23 -25.47 -11.32
C LEU A 15 -12.64 -24.46 -10.34
N LYS A 16 -12.32 -23.26 -10.84
CA LYS A 16 -11.79 -22.16 -10.02
C LYS A 16 -12.91 -21.17 -9.78
N VAL A 17 -13.22 -20.95 -8.50
CA VAL A 17 -14.09 -19.84 -8.11
C VAL A 17 -13.22 -18.59 -8.07
N ASN A 18 -13.42 -17.69 -9.03
CA ASN A 18 -12.85 -16.35 -9.03
C ASN A 18 -13.99 -15.35 -8.99
N ASN A 19 -13.82 -14.26 -8.24
CA ASN A 19 -14.84 -13.22 -8.11
C ASN A 19 -14.18 -11.86 -8.28
N PHE A 20 -14.62 -11.11 -9.27
CA PHE A 20 -14.21 -9.71 -9.48
C PHE A 20 -15.32 -8.77 -8.99
N LEU A 21 -14.96 -7.53 -8.64
CA LEU A 21 -15.91 -6.55 -8.08
C LEU A 21 -17.06 -6.20 -9.03
N LEU A 22 -16.79 -6.17 -10.34
CA LEU A 22 -17.77 -5.79 -11.37
C LEU A 22 -18.04 -6.92 -12.37
N GLU A 23 -17.94 -8.18 -11.94
CA GLU A 23 -18.14 -9.36 -12.80
C GLU A 23 -19.55 -9.45 -13.37
N ASP A 24 -20.56 -9.05 -12.58
CA ASP A 24 -21.98 -9.10 -12.95
C ASP A 24 -22.42 -7.96 -13.89
N TRP A 25 -21.53 -7.00 -14.18
CA TRP A 25 -21.86 -5.80 -14.95
C TRP A 25 -21.58 -6.00 -16.45
N PRO A 26 -22.45 -5.48 -17.35
CA PRO A 26 -22.18 -5.47 -18.79
C PRO A 26 -20.84 -4.81 -19.12
N GLU A 27 -20.14 -5.32 -20.15
CA GLU A 27 -18.83 -4.79 -20.57
C GLU A 27 -18.90 -3.35 -21.09
N ASP A 28 -20.04 -2.95 -21.65
CA ASP A 28 -20.32 -1.61 -22.17
C ASP A 28 -20.95 -0.68 -21.13
N ASP A 29 -21.10 -1.12 -19.88
CA ASP A 29 -21.60 -0.25 -18.82
C ASP A 29 -20.59 0.89 -18.57
N PRO A 30 -21.03 2.17 -18.64
CA PRO A 30 -20.14 3.31 -18.52
C PRO A 30 -19.37 3.34 -17.20
N HIS A 31 -19.96 2.84 -16.11
CA HIS A 31 -19.28 2.80 -14.82
C HIS A 31 -18.21 1.70 -14.74
N LYS A 32 -18.40 0.57 -15.45
CA LYS A 32 -17.38 -0.49 -15.55
C LYS A 32 -16.18 -0.01 -16.37
N VAL A 33 -16.43 0.72 -17.46
CA VAL A 33 -15.37 1.36 -18.26
C VAL A 33 -14.60 2.39 -17.43
N ASP A 34 -15.30 3.25 -16.69
CA ASP A 34 -14.66 4.23 -15.80
C ASP A 34 -13.84 3.54 -14.71
N PHE A 35 -14.36 2.46 -14.11
CA PHE A 35 -13.65 1.67 -13.11
C PHE A 35 -12.32 1.12 -13.64
N HIS A 36 -12.33 0.51 -14.82
CA HIS A 36 -11.09 0.03 -15.46
C HIS A 36 -10.13 1.16 -15.80
N TYR A 37 -10.64 2.33 -16.23
CA TYR A 37 -9.79 3.50 -16.43
C TYR A 37 -9.05 3.90 -15.14
N PHE A 38 -9.72 3.95 -14.00
CA PHE A 38 -9.08 4.23 -12.70
C PHE A 38 -8.11 3.14 -12.27
N GLU A 39 -8.47 1.88 -12.50
CA GLU A 39 -7.63 0.72 -12.20
C GLU A 39 -6.30 0.76 -12.98
N ASP A 40 -6.35 1.12 -14.26
CA ASP A 40 -5.17 1.16 -15.12
C ASP A 40 -4.30 2.40 -14.93
N HIS A 41 -4.91 3.57 -14.69
CA HIS A 41 -4.19 4.86 -14.68
C HIS A 41 -3.87 5.41 -13.28
N PHE A 42 -4.55 4.95 -12.23
CA PHE A 42 -4.41 5.51 -10.87
C PHE A 42 -3.89 4.51 -9.83
N GLY A 43 -3.20 3.46 -10.28
CA GLY A 43 -2.52 2.50 -9.41
C GLY A 43 -3.46 1.49 -8.76
N GLY A 44 -4.67 1.31 -9.31
CA GLY A 44 -5.66 0.37 -8.79
C GLY A 44 -6.85 1.03 -8.11
N VAL A 45 -7.80 0.17 -7.74
CA VAL A 45 -9.15 0.51 -7.25
C VAL A 45 -9.49 -0.20 -5.95
N ARG A 46 -8.83 -1.34 -5.65
CA ARG A 46 -8.99 -2.03 -4.38
C ARG A 46 -8.12 -1.39 -3.31
N PRO A 47 -8.67 -0.95 -2.17
CA PRO A 47 -7.87 -0.45 -1.06
C PRO A 47 -6.98 -1.56 -0.49
N PHE A 48 -5.73 -1.23 -0.23
CA PHE A 48 -4.79 -2.03 0.53
C PHE A 48 -4.49 -1.33 1.85
N GLU A 49 -4.48 -2.09 2.94
CA GLU A 49 -4.20 -1.59 4.30
C GLU A 49 -3.33 -2.58 5.05
N MET A 50 -2.25 -2.07 5.67
CA MET A 50 -1.36 -2.83 6.54
C MET A 50 -1.04 -2.02 7.79
N GLU A 51 -1.09 -2.69 8.93
CA GLU A 51 -0.59 -2.18 10.21
C GLU A 51 0.80 -2.78 10.50
N VAL A 52 1.76 -1.93 10.86
CA VAL A 52 3.11 -2.32 11.27
C VAL A 52 3.34 -1.86 12.71
N ARG A 53 3.73 -2.78 13.60
CA ARG A 53 3.96 -2.49 15.02
C ARG A 53 5.45 -2.57 15.39
N VAL A 54 5.97 -1.53 16.02
CA VAL A 54 7.33 -1.43 16.54
C VAL A 54 7.43 -2.20 17.85
N THR A 55 8.11 -3.34 17.83
CA THR A 55 8.27 -4.24 18.98
C THR A 55 9.48 -3.88 19.85
N ALA A 56 10.47 -3.18 19.29
CA ALA A 56 11.68 -2.79 20.00
C ALA A 56 11.37 -1.81 21.15
N PRO A 57 11.82 -2.08 22.40
CA PRO A 57 11.62 -1.15 23.51
C PRO A 57 12.33 0.19 23.27
N GLY A 58 11.67 1.30 23.64
CA GLY A 58 12.23 2.66 23.52
C GLY A 58 12.33 3.20 22.09
N ARG A 59 11.75 2.50 21.11
CA ARG A 59 11.70 2.93 19.70
C ARG A 59 10.32 3.42 19.30
N ASP A 60 10.29 4.40 18.41
CA ASP A 60 9.11 4.98 17.74
C ASP A 60 9.20 4.70 16.22
N VAL A 61 8.05 4.64 15.53
CA VAL A 61 7.91 4.62 14.08
C VAL A 61 8.79 5.66 13.39
N TRP A 62 8.95 6.85 13.98
CA TRP A 62 9.72 7.94 13.40
C TRP A 62 11.24 7.82 13.56
N ASP A 63 11.73 6.82 14.30
CA ASP A 63 13.17 6.57 14.42
C ASP A 63 13.77 6.13 13.08
N LEU A 64 14.98 6.61 12.78
CA LEU A 64 15.62 6.41 11.48
C LEU A 64 15.77 4.93 11.10
N ASP A 65 16.17 4.07 12.04
CA ASP A 65 16.29 2.63 11.81
C ASP A 65 14.95 1.96 11.58
N VAL A 66 13.91 2.38 12.31
CA VAL A 66 12.54 1.86 12.14
C VAL A 66 11.96 2.28 10.80
N LEU A 67 12.16 3.54 10.38
CA LEU A 67 11.76 4.02 9.06
C LEU A 67 12.46 3.24 7.94
N ARG A 68 13.75 2.92 8.08
CA ARG A 68 14.48 2.09 7.10
C ARG A 68 13.95 0.66 7.03
N GLN A 69 13.61 0.05 8.16
CA GLN A 69 12.95 -1.26 8.16
C GLN A 69 11.57 -1.20 7.51
N THR A 70 10.81 -0.13 7.79
CA THR A 70 9.49 0.10 7.19
C THR A 70 9.60 0.35 5.69
N GLU A 71 10.66 1.01 5.22
CA GLU A 71 10.96 1.21 3.80
C GLU A 71 11.15 -0.12 3.08
N VAL A 72 11.89 -1.07 3.67
CA VAL A 72 12.04 -2.42 3.10
C VAL A 72 10.68 -3.12 2.95
N VAL A 73 9.80 -2.99 3.95
CA VAL A 73 8.43 -3.54 3.88
C VAL A 73 7.63 -2.86 2.76
N GLN A 74 7.65 -1.53 2.71
CA GLN A 74 6.97 -0.75 1.67
C GLN A 74 7.46 -1.12 0.27
N ASP A 75 8.77 -1.18 0.04
CA ASP A 75 9.36 -1.52 -1.25
C ASP A 75 8.93 -2.92 -1.69
N HIS A 76 8.84 -3.88 -0.76
CA HIS A 76 8.32 -5.22 -1.05
C HIS A 76 6.83 -5.20 -1.43
N LEU A 77 6.02 -4.39 -0.77
CA LEU A 77 4.61 -4.21 -1.13
C LEU A 77 4.44 -3.61 -2.53
N GLU A 78 5.26 -2.62 -2.87
CA GLU A 78 5.22 -1.96 -4.18
C GLU A 78 5.71 -2.90 -5.29
N GLN A 79 6.84 -3.60 -5.09
CA GLN A 79 7.51 -4.37 -6.13
C GLN A 79 6.92 -5.78 -6.33
N GLU A 80 6.59 -6.48 -5.25
CA GLU A 80 6.18 -7.89 -5.30
C GLU A 80 4.65 -8.07 -5.19
N TYR A 81 3.99 -7.24 -4.37
CA TYR A 81 2.54 -7.28 -4.19
C TYR A 81 1.79 -6.33 -5.13
N GLY A 82 2.50 -5.48 -5.88
CA GLY A 82 1.90 -4.55 -6.84
C GLY A 82 1.03 -3.47 -6.18
N VAL A 83 1.30 -3.12 -4.92
CA VAL A 83 0.59 -2.05 -4.23
C VAL A 83 1.05 -0.70 -4.80
N GLY A 84 0.15 -0.02 -5.49
CA GLY A 84 0.37 1.32 -6.03
C GLY A 84 -0.04 2.42 -5.05
N ALA A 85 0.44 3.63 -5.33
CA ALA A 85 0.07 4.86 -4.62
C ALA A 85 0.19 4.74 -3.09
N VAL A 86 1.30 4.16 -2.60
CA VAL A 86 1.50 3.89 -1.18
C VAL A 86 1.67 5.16 -0.36
N LEU A 87 0.87 5.28 0.70
CA LEU A 87 0.98 6.31 1.72
C LEU A 87 1.40 5.66 3.05
N SER A 88 2.49 6.16 3.62
CA SER A 88 3.09 5.66 4.85
C SER A 88 3.91 6.77 5.54
N PRO A 89 4.38 6.55 6.79
CA PRO A 89 5.37 7.41 7.41
C PRO A 89 6.65 7.59 6.58
N VAL A 90 7.10 6.55 5.88
CA VAL A 90 8.26 6.61 4.97
C VAL A 90 7.98 7.54 3.80
N THR A 91 6.82 7.40 3.15
CA THR A 91 6.41 8.29 2.04
C THR A 91 6.40 9.75 2.49
N VAL A 92 5.88 10.05 3.70
CA VAL A 92 5.87 11.40 4.26
C VAL A 92 7.29 11.95 4.42
N ILE A 93 8.20 11.18 5.02
CA ILE A 93 9.58 11.62 5.25
C ILE A 93 10.35 11.81 3.94
N LYS A 94 10.23 10.88 2.99
CA LYS A 94 10.82 11.02 1.64
C LYS A 94 10.30 12.27 0.93
N SER A 95 8.98 12.49 0.95
CA SER A 95 8.34 13.63 0.28
C SER A 95 8.79 14.96 0.88
N LEU A 96 8.86 15.05 2.22
CA LEU A 96 9.36 16.25 2.88
C LEU A 96 10.84 16.48 2.61
N ASN A 97 11.65 15.41 2.60
CA ASN A 97 13.07 15.53 2.27
C ASN A 97 13.26 16.08 0.84
N GLN A 98 12.52 15.56 -0.14
CA GLN A 98 12.50 16.10 -1.50
C GLN A 98 12.06 17.58 -1.53
N ALA A 99 10.94 17.91 -0.89
CA ALA A 99 10.42 19.28 -0.87
C ALA A 99 11.41 20.28 -0.28
N PHE A 100 12.11 19.91 0.80
CA PHE A 100 13.10 20.78 1.45
C PHE A 100 14.44 20.86 0.73
N ASN A 101 14.68 20.00 -0.26
CA ASN A 101 15.84 20.05 -1.13
C ASN A 101 15.44 20.46 -2.56
N GLY A 102 14.56 21.46 -2.67
CA GLY A 102 14.22 22.09 -3.94
C GLY A 102 13.40 21.24 -4.90
N GLY A 103 12.81 20.13 -4.43
CA GLY A 103 12.00 19.24 -5.24
C GLY A 103 12.79 18.20 -6.05
N SER A 104 14.12 18.14 -5.91
CA SER A 104 14.95 17.20 -6.67
C SER A 104 14.66 15.75 -6.30
N ALA A 105 14.43 14.90 -7.32
CA ALA A 105 14.07 13.49 -7.15
C ALA A 105 15.15 12.67 -6.41
N GLU A 106 16.42 13.10 -6.44
CA GLU A 106 17.51 12.45 -5.69
C GLU A 106 17.33 12.50 -4.16
N PHE A 107 16.46 13.41 -3.68
CA PHE A 107 16.11 13.56 -2.27
C PHE A 107 14.79 12.89 -1.89
N PHE A 108 14.15 12.17 -2.82
CA PHE A 108 13.03 11.26 -2.49
C PHE A 108 13.55 9.98 -1.84
N ARG A 109 14.18 10.15 -0.68
CA ARG A 109 14.82 9.11 0.13
C ARG A 109 14.79 9.51 1.58
N ILE A 110 14.89 8.54 2.49
CA ILE A 110 15.05 8.83 3.91
C ILE A 110 16.42 9.52 4.12
N PRO A 111 16.50 10.65 4.85
CA PRO A 111 17.77 11.25 5.21
C PRO A 111 18.72 10.27 5.93
N GLU A 112 20.02 10.49 5.80
CA GLU A 112 21.03 9.58 6.38
C GLU A 112 21.21 9.74 7.89
N ASP A 113 20.82 10.90 8.44
CA ASP A 113 21.01 11.25 9.84
C ASP A 113 19.69 11.43 10.59
N SER A 114 19.66 10.97 11.84
CA SER A 114 18.47 11.02 12.68
C SER A 114 18.03 12.45 12.99
N ALA A 115 18.96 13.42 13.09
CA ALA A 115 18.60 14.80 13.43
C ALA A 115 17.76 15.47 12.32
N THR A 116 18.10 15.20 11.06
CA THR A 116 17.32 15.63 9.91
C THR A 116 15.95 14.96 9.88
N VAL A 117 15.87 13.64 10.11
CA VAL A 117 14.57 12.93 10.22
C VAL A 117 13.70 13.59 11.29
N HIS A 118 14.21 13.77 12.51
CA HIS A 118 13.46 14.40 13.61
C HIS A 118 12.98 15.81 13.25
N ARG A 119 13.79 16.59 12.51
CA ARG A 119 13.41 17.92 12.03
C ARG A 119 12.27 17.83 11.01
N LEU A 120 12.30 16.87 10.10
CA LEU A 120 11.23 16.65 9.13
C LEU A 120 9.93 16.21 9.81
N VAL A 121 10.00 15.31 10.79
CA VAL A 121 8.83 14.88 11.59
C VAL A 121 8.16 16.07 12.28
N LYS A 122 8.94 16.94 12.92
CA LYS A 122 8.43 18.18 13.53
C LYS A 122 7.75 19.09 12.51
N ARG A 123 8.32 19.22 11.32
CA ARG A 123 7.73 20.01 10.23
C ARG A 123 6.45 19.37 9.71
N ALA A 124 6.41 18.04 9.58
CA ALA A 124 5.21 17.30 9.21
C ALA A 124 4.05 17.60 10.18
N ALA A 125 4.33 17.55 11.49
CA ALA A 125 3.36 17.85 12.54
C ALA A 125 2.88 19.31 12.50
N LEU A 126 3.75 20.26 12.11
CA LEU A 126 3.38 21.66 11.95
C LEU A 126 2.47 21.91 10.74
N PHE A 127 2.70 21.24 9.61
CA PHE A 127 1.90 21.42 8.41
C PHE A 127 0.58 20.65 8.44
N ALA A 128 0.60 19.37 8.84
CA ALA A 128 -0.57 18.51 8.84
C ALA A 128 -1.40 18.60 10.14
N GLY A 129 -0.85 19.22 11.19
CA GLY A 129 -1.36 19.09 12.55
C GLY A 129 -1.12 17.68 13.12
N ARG A 130 -1.27 17.52 14.45
CA ARG A 130 -1.13 16.20 15.10
C ARG A 130 -2.14 15.18 14.55
N GLN A 131 -3.40 15.60 14.40
CA GLN A 131 -4.46 14.77 13.85
C GLN A 131 -4.16 14.26 12.42
N GLY A 132 -3.43 15.04 11.61
CA GLY A 132 -3.03 14.61 10.27
C GLY A 132 -1.98 13.50 10.28
N LEU A 133 -1.08 13.49 11.27
CA LEU A 133 -0.11 12.41 11.46
C LEU A 133 -0.71 11.18 12.15
N GLU A 134 -1.71 11.37 13.00
CA GLU A 134 -2.45 10.29 13.69
C GLU A 134 -3.17 9.34 12.74
N VAL A 135 -3.43 9.78 11.49
CA VAL A 135 -3.96 8.91 10.43
C VAL A 135 -2.94 7.84 10.00
N LEU A 136 -1.64 8.10 10.19
CA LEU A 136 -0.53 7.24 9.76
C LEU A 136 0.21 6.60 10.92
N VAL A 137 0.28 7.24 12.09
CA VAL A 137 1.02 6.74 13.26
C VAL A 137 0.17 6.88 14.50
N SER A 138 0.10 5.85 15.34
CA SER A 138 -0.62 5.88 16.61
C SER A 138 -0.08 6.94 17.56
N GLU A 139 -0.92 7.39 18.50
CA GLU A 139 -0.56 8.42 19.49
C GLU A 139 0.69 8.05 20.32
N ASP A 140 0.88 6.76 20.60
CA ASP A 140 2.03 6.23 21.33
C ASP A 140 3.31 6.06 20.47
N GLY A 141 3.24 6.36 19.17
CA GLY A 141 4.34 6.23 18.22
C GLY A 141 4.73 4.77 17.90
N ARG A 142 3.94 3.77 18.30
CA ARG A 142 4.32 2.35 18.17
C ARG A 142 3.76 1.66 16.96
N THR A 143 2.75 2.23 16.32
CA THR A 143 2.02 1.58 15.24
C THR A 143 1.96 2.51 14.04
N ALA A 144 2.34 1.99 12.88
CA ALA A 144 2.27 2.67 11.59
C ALA A 144 1.22 2.04 10.70
N ARG A 145 0.52 2.87 9.92
CA ARG A 145 -0.36 2.46 8.84
C ARG A 145 0.35 2.64 7.50
N ILE A 146 0.33 1.59 6.69
CA ILE A 146 0.71 1.63 5.27
C ILE A 146 -0.56 1.38 4.47
N SER A 147 -0.98 2.38 3.70
CA SER A 147 -2.16 2.26 2.84
C SER A 147 -1.77 2.41 1.38
N GLY A 148 -2.56 1.83 0.49
CA GLY A 148 -2.31 1.89 -0.95
C GLY A 148 -3.51 1.40 -1.74
N ARG A 149 -3.29 1.21 -3.05
CA ARG A 149 -4.29 0.67 -3.96
C ARG A 149 -3.71 -0.47 -4.78
N MET A 150 -4.56 -1.41 -5.13
CA MET A 150 -4.21 -2.56 -5.97
C MET A 150 -5.24 -2.73 -7.07
N ARG A 151 -4.83 -3.38 -8.17
CA ARG A 151 -5.75 -3.87 -9.18
C ARG A 151 -6.60 -5.01 -8.62
N ASP A 152 -7.79 -5.19 -9.16
CA ASP A 152 -8.65 -6.33 -8.86
C ASP A 152 -8.11 -7.60 -9.52
N ALA A 153 -7.30 -8.35 -8.78
CA ALA A 153 -6.81 -9.66 -9.22
C ALA A 153 -7.87 -10.78 -9.10
N GLY A 154 -9.06 -10.47 -8.59
CA GLY A 154 -10.12 -11.43 -8.28
C GLY A 154 -9.87 -12.22 -6.99
N GLY A 155 -10.95 -12.73 -6.41
CA GLY A 155 -10.93 -13.45 -5.12
C GLY A 155 -10.18 -14.78 -5.10
N HIS A 156 -9.75 -15.31 -6.26
CA HIS A 156 -9.00 -16.57 -6.33
C HIS A 156 -7.52 -16.42 -6.00
N VAL A 157 -6.93 -15.25 -6.26
CA VAL A 157 -5.47 -15.04 -6.20
C VAL A 157 -4.92 -15.00 -4.77
N HIS A 158 -5.79 -14.78 -3.77
CA HIS A 158 -5.42 -14.64 -2.35
C HIS A 158 -5.92 -15.78 -1.45
N ARG A 159 -6.22 -16.97 -2.01
CA ARG A 159 -6.65 -18.17 -1.26
C ARG A 159 -5.49 -19.10 -0.92
#